data_AF-A0A925RD88-F1
#
_entry.id   AF-A0A925RD88-F1
#
_cell.length_a   1.000
_cell.length_b   1.000
_cell.length_c   1.000
_cell.angle_alpha   90.00
_cell.angle_beta   90.00
_cell.angle_gamma   90.00
#
_symmetry.space_group_name_H-M   'P 1'
#
loop_
_entity.id
_entity.type
_entity.pdbx_description
1 polymer ?
#
loop_
_entity_poly.entity_id
_entity_poly.type
_entity_poly.pdbx_seq_one_letter_code
_entity_poly.pdbx_strand_id
1 'polypeptide(L)'
;MYLIQLADRVAKGLKQISAERIARHRVFLLSQQTDSGGFKGREGDADLYYTGFAVRALAVSGGMDAECSRRVAEYLRTIDPLTLGVIDLLSWLYSALVVQTSDGTDLLRELPEDFVPRVMATIENNRTADGGYAKSSEGALGSTYQSFMVALTYELLGQKLPRRNAMVQFLFDRQRDDGGFVEIAPMKRSGTNPTAAAVALLRQLNAIESDIADDVLGFLTDVVSTEGGFQANTRIPFADGLSTFTGLLTAQDLGRRDLLSPDKILNWVSSSLELPSGGFRGASWDQQADVEYSFYGLGILGLLFATR
;
A
#
# COMPACT_ATOMS: atom_id res chain seq x y z
N MET A 1 11.30 9.40 -3.27
CA MET A 1 9.92 9.17 -2.83
C MET A 1 9.67 7.67 -2.81
N TYR A 2 9.38 7.08 -1.65
CA TYR A 2 9.20 5.64 -1.47
C TYR A 2 8.18 5.05 -2.46
N LEU A 3 7.03 5.73 -2.59
CA LEU A 3 5.94 5.29 -3.46
C LEU A 3 6.30 5.27 -4.96
N ILE A 4 7.06 6.25 -5.45
CA ILE A 4 7.53 6.27 -6.85
C ILE A 4 8.49 5.10 -7.12
N GLN A 5 9.41 4.83 -6.18
CA GLN A 5 10.38 3.74 -6.34
C GLN A 5 9.69 2.38 -6.40
N LEU A 6 8.68 2.17 -5.54
CA LEU A 6 7.86 0.97 -5.56
C LEU A 6 7.08 0.84 -6.88
N ALA A 7 6.43 1.92 -7.33
CA ALA A 7 5.66 1.91 -8.57
C ALA A 7 6.54 1.59 -9.80
N ASP A 8 7.72 2.22 -9.91
CA ASP A 8 8.67 1.95 -10.99
C ASP A 8 9.16 0.49 -10.98
N ARG A 9 9.49 -0.04 -9.80
CA ARG A 9 9.91 -1.44 -9.64
C ARG A 9 8.82 -2.42 -10.08
N VAL A 10 7.58 -2.22 -9.61
CA VAL A 10 6.44 -3.07 -9.99
C VAL A 10 6.19 -2.97 -11.49
N ALA A 11 6.16 -1.77 -12.06
CA ALA A 11 5.94 -1.57 -13.49
C ALA A 11 7.01 -2.24 -14.36
N LYS A 12 8.29 -2.18 -13.96
CA LYS A 12 9.40 -2.88 -14.64
C LYS A 12 9.21 -4.39 -14.65
N GLY A 13 8.79 -4.97 -13.53
CA GLY A 13 8.51 -6.41 -13.45
C GLY A 13 7.30 -6.82 -14.28
N LEU A 14 6.21 -6.04 -14.24
CA LEU A 14 5.02 -6.32 -15.04
C LEU A 14 5.28 -6.31 -16.56
N LYS A 15 6.29 -5.54 -17.04
CA LYS A 15 6.72 -5.57 -18.45
C LYS A 15 7.33 -6.90 -18.91
N GLN A 16 7.76 -7.76 -17.98
CA GLN A 16 8.29 -9.10 -18.31
C GLN A 16 7.17 -10.15 -18.43
N ILE A 17 5.94 -9.80 -18.09
CA ILE A 17 4.77 -10.67 -18.16
C ILE A 17 4.09 -10.47 -19.52
N SER A 18 3.43 -11.52 -20.03
CA SER A 18 2.74 -11.44 -21.31
C SER A 18 1.71 -10.31 -21.34
N ALA A 19 1.70 -9.55 -22.44
CA ALA A 19 0.82 -8.41 -22.61
C ALA A 19 -0.66 -8.79 -22.51
N GLU A 20 -1.01 -10.02 -22.93
CA GLU A 20 -2.36 -10.57 -22.85
C GLU A 20 -2.80 -10.77 -21.39
N ARG A 21 -1.91 -11.27 -20.51
CA ARG A 21 -2.23 -11.43 -19.08
C ARG A 21 -2.45 -10.08 -18.42
N ILE A 22 -1.56 -9.12 -18.66
CA ILE A 22 -1.69 -7.77 -18.12
C ILE A 22 -2.94 -7.05 -18.67
N ALA A 23 -3.27 -7.25 -19.95
CA ALA A 23 -4.48 -6.70 -20.56
C ALA A 23 -5.76 -7.19 -19.87
N ARG A 24 -5.86 -8.47 -19.48
CA ARG A 24 -7.04 -8.98 -18.75
C ARG A 24 -7.27 -8.25 -17.43
N HIS A 25 -6.21 -8.01 -16.64
CA HIS A 25 -6.37 -7.28 -15.38
C HIS A 25 -6.72 -5.81 -15.59
N ARG A 26 -6.18 -5.16 -16.63
CA ARG A 26 -6.57 -3.79 -17.00
C ARG A 26 -8.04 -3.71 -17.40
N VAL A 27 -8.53 -4.64 -18.22
CA VAL A 27 -9.95 -4.71 -18.60
C VAL A 27 -10.85 -4.87 -17.37
N PHE A 28 -10.48 -5.76 -16.44
CA PHE A 28 -11.19 -5.88 -15.17
C PHE A 28 -11.20 -4.55 -14.41
N LEU A 29 -10.04 -3.93 -14.17
CA LEU A 29 -9.95 -2.67 -13.42
C LEU A 29 -10.79 -1.56 -14.05
N LEU A 30 -10.67 -1.35 -15.37
CA LEU A 30 -11.44 -0.33 -16.11
C LEU A 30 -12.95 -0.59 -16.05
N SER A 31 -13.39 -1.85 -16.03
CA SER A 31 -14.82 -2.19 -15.84
C SER A 31 -15.38 -1.82 -14.46
N GLN A 32 -14.49 -1.54 -13.49
CA GLN A 32 -14.87 -1.07 -12.17
C GLN A 32 -14.99 0.46 -12.10
N GLN A 33 -14.68 1.21 -13.17
CA GLN A 33 -14.90 2.66 -13.18
C GLN A 33 -16.41 2.96 -13.29
N THR A 34 -16.91 3.83 -12.42
CA THR A 34 -18.32 4.26 -12.37
C THR A 34 -18.56 5.48 -13.25
N ASP A 35 -19.83 5.83 -13.47
CA ASP A 35 -20.21 7.03 -14.22
C ASP A 35 -19.70 8.34 -13.58
N SER A 36 -19.49 8.37 -12.26
CA SER A 36 -18.86 9.51 -11.57
C SER A 36 -17.36 9.63 -11.80
N GLY A 37 -16.72 8.61 -12.38
CA GLY A 37 -15.30 8.57 -12.73
C GLY A 37 -14.39 7.90 -11.69
N GLY A 38 -14.89 7.71 -10.47
CA GLY A 38 -14.23 6.89 -9.44
C GLY A 38 -14.39 5.40 -9.73
N PHE A 39 -13.81 4.56 -8.87
CA PHE A 39 -13.91 3.10 -8.98
C PHE A 39 -14.76 2.50 -7.86
N LYS A 40 -15.45 1.41 -8.20
CA LYS A 40 -16.38 0.74 -7.29
C LYS A 40 -15.70 0.24 -6.03
N GLY A 41 -16.27 0.60 -4.88
CA GLY A 41 -16.03 -0.08 -3.61
C GLY A 41 -16.85 -1.39 -3.51
N ARG A 42 -16.83 -2.01 -2.33
CA ARG A 42 -17.59 -3.25 -2.08
C ARG A 42 -19.10 -3.09 -2.20
N GLU A 43 -19.61 -1.89 -1.96
CA GLU A 43 -21.04 -1.56 -2.05
C GLU A 43 -21.48 -1.23 -3.49
N GLY A 44 -20.53 -1.13 -4.43
CA GLY A 44 -20.80 -0.91 -5.84
C GLY A 44 -20.81 0.56 -6.29
N ASP A 45 -20.86 1.50 -5.35
CA ASP A 45 -20.68 2.93 -5.61
C ASP A 45 -19.21 3.32 -5.69
N ALA A 46 -18.93 4.51 -6.25
CA ALA A 46 -17.59 5.05 -6.34
C ALA A 46 -17.02 5.33 -4.95
N ASP A 47 -15.89 4.72 -4.65
CA ASP A 47 -15.21 4.83 -3.37
C ASP A 47 -13.78 5.35 -3.57
N LEU A 48 -13.37 6.32 -2.77
CA LEU A 48 -12.08 6.99 -2.93
C LEU A 48 -10.90 6.06 -2.58
N TYR A 49 -11.05 5.22 -1.57
CA TYR A 49 -10.04 4.25 -1.17
C TYR A 49 -9.80 3.22 -2.28
N TYR A 50 -10.88 2.69 -2.86
CA TYR A 50 -10.84 1.78 -4.01
C TYR A 50 -10.34 2.47 -5.29
N THR A 51 -10.70 3.73 -5.52
CA THR A 51 -10.16 4.56 -6.61
C THR A 51 -8.65 4.66 -6.52
N GLY A 52 -8.11 4.90 -5.33
CA GLY A 52 -6.66 4.92 -5.10
C GLY A 52 -5.96 3.64 -5.54
N PHE A 53 -6.53 2.47 -5.24
CA PHE A 53 -5.98 1.19 -5.69
C PHE A 53 -6.09 0.98 -7.19
N ALA A 54 -7.24 1.27 -7.79
CA ALA A 54 -7.45 1.13 -9.23
C ALA A 54 -6.45 2.00 -10.00
N VAL A 55 -6.33 3.28 -9.63
CA VAL A 55 -5.42 4.23 -10.28
C VAL A 55 -3.97 3.77 -10.15
N ARG A 56 -3.55 3.29 -8.98
CA ARG A 56 -2.21 2.72 -8.77
C ARG A 56 -1.96 1.48 -9.64
N ALA A 57 -2.92 0.55 -9.67
CA ALA A 57 -2.82 -0.67 -10.45
C ALA A 57 -2.77 -0.38 -11.96
N LEU A 58 -3.61 0.54 -12.45
CA LEU A 58 -3.62 1.00 -13.83
C LEU A 58 -2.33 1.74 -14.19
N ALA A 59 -1.80 2.58 -13.30
CA ALA A 59 -0.54 3.29 -13.54
C ALA A 59 0.63 2.32 -13.76
N VAL A 60 0.81 1.33 -12.88
CA VAL A 60 1.92 0.38 -12.99
C VAL A 60 1.75 -0.65 -14.12
N SER A 61 0.50 -0.90 -14.54
CA SER A 61 0.19 -1.85 -15.64
C SER A 61 0.06 -1.17 -17.01
N GLY A 62 0.14 0.16 -17.09
CA GLY A 62 -0.03 0.91 -18.35
C GLY A 62 -1.49 0.94 -18.84
N GLY A 63 -2.43 1.14 -17.91
CA GLY A 63 -3.87 1.25 -18.16
C GLY A 63 -4.46 2.65 -17.92
N MET A 64 -3.66 3.64 -17.52
CA MET A 64 -4.09 5.04 -17.39
C MET A 64 -4.06 5.72 -18.77
N ASP A 65 -5.12 5.54 -19.55
CA ASP A 65 -5.31 6.32 -20.79
C ASP A 65 -5.90 7.72 -20.50
N ALA A 66 -5.98 8.56 -21.53
CA ALA A 66 -6.45 9.94 -21.41
C ALA A 66 -7.90 10.04 -20.91
N GLU A 67 -8.77 9.11 -21.29
CA GLU A 67 -10.18 9.13 -20.90
C GLU A 67 -10.34 8.71 -19.43
N CYS A 68 -9.66 7.64 -19.03
CA CYS A 68 -9.64 7.19 -17.64
C CYS A 68 -9.07 8.29 -16.73
N SER A 69 -7.94 8.90 -17.12
CA SER A 69 -7.31 10.00 -16.37
C SER A 69 -8.24 11.20 -16.20
N ARG A 70 -8.90 11.65 -17.29
CA ARG A 70 -9.88 12.74 -17.26
C ARG A 70 -11.03 12.44 -16.29
N ARG A 71 -11.61 11.24 -16.35
CA ARG A 71 -12.73 10.84 -15.48
C ARG A 71 -12.32 10.75 -14.01
N VAL A 72 -11.12 10.24 -13.72
CA VAL A 72 -10.57 10.25 -12.36
C VAL A 72 -10.40 11.68 -11.87
N ALA A 73 -9.86 12.59 -12.70
CA ALA A 73 -9.72 13.99 -12.34
C ALA A 73 -11.08 14.64 -12.01
N GLU A 74 -12.12 14.37 -12.81
CA GLU A 74 -13.48 14.84 -12.57
C GLU A 74 -14.05 14.31 -11.24
N TYR A 75 -13.87 13.02 -10.95
CA TYR A 75 -14.27 12.44 -9.67
C TYR A 75 -13.58 13.12 -8.48
N LEU A 76 -12.25 13.27 -8.56
CA LEU A 76 -11.45 13.87 -7.48
C LEU A 76 -11.84 15.33 -7.19
N ARG A 77 -12.27 16.10 -8.20
CA ARG A 77 -12.77 17.48 -8.03
C ARG A 77 -14.07 17.57 -7.24
N THR A 78 -14.84 16.48 -7.16
CA THR A 78 -16.07 16.45 -6.36
C THR A 78 -15.80 16.31 -4.85
N ILE A 79 -14.55 16.03 -4.48
CA ILE A 79 -14.14 15.72 -3.11
C ILE A 79 -13.32 16.89 -2.57
N ASP A 80 -13.68 17.40 -1.39
CA ASP A 80 -12.83 18.34 -0.65
C ASP A 80 -11.77 17.56 0.14
N PRO A 81 -10.48 17.57 -0.28
CA PRO A 81 -9.43 16.81 0.41
C PRO A 81 -9.18 17.26 1.85
N LEU A 82 -9.60 18.46 2.24
CA LEU A 82 -9.44 18.97 3.62
C LEU A 82 -10.41 18.34 4.62
N THR A 83 -11.43 17.64 4.13
CA THR A 83 -12.41 16.90 4.97
C THR A 83 -12.02 15.44 5.19
N LEU A 84 -11.00 14.95 4.48
CA LEU A 84 -10.63 13.54 4.46
C LEU A 84 -9.80 13.13 5.67
N GLY A 85 -10.00 11.88 6.11
CA GLY A 85 -9.04 11.20 6.96
C GLY A 85 -7.76 10.88 6.19
N VAL A 86 -6.65 10.60 6.89
CA VAL A 86 -5.32 10.46 6.26
C VAL A 86 -5.26 9.34 5.20
N ILE A 87 -6.01 8.25 5.38
CA ILE A 87 -6.07 7.14 4.42
C ILE A 87 -6.68 7.61 3.10
N ASP A 88 -7.87 8.23 3.15
CA ASP A 88 -8.55 8.73 1.96
C ASP A 88 -7.81 9.89 1.33
N LEU A 89 -7.19 10.76 2.15
CA LEU A 89 -6.33 11.83 1.67
C LEU A 89 -5.12 11.27 0.91
N LEU A 90 -4.51 10.19 1.39
CA LEU A 90 -3.42 9.53 0.67
C LEU A 90 -3.91 8.98 -0.69
N SER A 91 -5.09 8.35 -0.72
CA SER A 91 -5.72 7.88 -1.96
C SER A 91 -6.00 9.02 -2.93
N TRP A 92 -6.49 10.16 -2.45
CA TRP A 92 -6.72 11.37 -3.24
C TRP A 92 -5.41 11.94 -3.80
N LEU A 93 -4.40 12.16 -2.94
CA LEU A 93 -3.10 12.74 -3.33
C LEU A 93 -2.36 11.87 -4.33
N TYR A 94 -2.34 10.56 -4.12
CA TYR A 94 -1.71 9.64 -5.06
C TYR A 94 -2.43 9.67 -6.40
N SER A 95 -3.77 9.63 -6.40
CA SER A 95 -4.55 9.64 -7.63
C SER A 95 -4.36 10.95 -8.41
N ALA A 96 -4.33 12.08 -7.71
CA ALA A 96 -4.03 13.39 -8.29
C ALA A 96 -2.63 13.43 -8.92
N LEU A 97 -1.62 12.85 -8.26
CA LEU A 97 -0.27 12.75 -8.82
C LEU A 97 -0.23 11.87 -10.07
N VAL A 98 -0.94 10.74 -10.08
CA VAL A 98 -1.00 9.87 -11.28
C VAL A 98 -1.68 10.59 -12.44
N VAL A 99 -2.80 11.27 -12.19
CA VAL A 99 -3.48 12.13 -13.19
C VAL A 99 -2.50 13.16 -13.75
N GLN A 100 -1.80 13.89 -12.89
CA GLN A 100 -0.80 14.88 -13.30
C GLN A 100 0.30 14.28 -14.18
N THR A 101 0.80 13.09 -13.83
CA THR A 101 1.84 12.42 -14.63
C THR A 101 1.30 11.83 -15.94
N SER A 102 -0.01 11.57 -16.04
CA SER A 102 -0.63 10.93 -17.20
C SER A 102 -1.00 11.93 -18.29
N ASP A 103 -1.60 13.07 -17.92
CA ASP A 103 -2.10 14.06 -18.88
C ASP A 103 -1.70 15.53 -18.57
N GLY A 104 -0.98 15.77 -17.48
CA GLY A 104 -0.53 17.11 -17.07
C GLY A 104 -1.52 17.88 -16.18
N THR A 105 -2.70 17.35 -15.89
CA THR A 105 -3.69 17.99 -15.02
C THR A 105 -3.20 18.04 -13.57
N ASP A 106 -2.96 19.25 -13.05
CA ASP A 106 -2.45 19.47 -11.69
C ASP A 106 -3.57 19.91 -10.75
N LEU A 107 -4.27 18.94 -10.16
CA LEU A 107 -5.38 19.19 -9.22
C LEU A 107 -4.94 19.95 -7.96
N LEU A 108 -3.67 19.85 -7.55
CA LEU A 108 -3.19 20.56 -6.36
C LEU A 108 -3.13 22.07 -6.59
N ARG A 109 -2.97 22.54 -7.84
CA ARG A 109 -3.04 23.98 -8.17
C ARG A 109 -4.44 24.57 -8.07
N GLU A 110 -5.46 23.73 -8.08
CA GLU A 110 -6.86 24.15 -7.92
C GLU A 110 -7.24 24.34 -6.43
N LEU A 111 -6.38 23.89 -5.50
CA LEU A 111 -6.61 23.98 -4.07
C LEU A 111 -6.16 25.33 -3.48
N PRO A 112 -6.67 25.73 -2.30
CA PRO A 112 -6.23 26.94 -1.60
C PRO A 112 -4.72 26.96 -1.32
N GLU A 113 -4.11 28.15 -1.33
CA GLU A 113 -2.67 28.32 -1.05
C GLU A 113 -2.25 27.78 0.33
N ASP A 114 -3.16 27.78 1.30
CA ASP A 114 -2.95 27.27 2.66
C ASP A 114 -3.31 25.79 2.84
N PHE A 115 -3.60 25.07 1.74
CA PHE A 115 -3.97 23.66 1.76
C PHE A 115 -2.97 22.80 2.55
N VAL A 116 -1.68 22.88 2.20
CA VAL A 116 -0.63 22.07 2.85
C VAL A 116 -0.53 22.39 4.36
N PRO A 117 -0.40 23.66 4.78
CA PRO A 117 -0.47 24.01 6.21
C PRO A 117 -1.70 23.46 6.95
N ARG A 118 -2.89 23.50 6.32
CA ARG A 118 -4.13 23.01 6.93
C ARG A 118 -4.14 21.49 7.09
N VAL A 119 -3.71 20.75 6.06
CA VAL A 119 -3.55 19.29 6.15
C VAL A 119 -2.59 18.91 7.27
N MET A 120 -1.43 19.57 7.34
CA MET A 120 -0.42 19.29 8.38
C MET A 120 -0.97 19.55 9.78
N ALA A 121 -1.70 20.66 9.98
CA ALA A 121 -2.34 20.95 11.26
C ALA A 121 -3.35 19.87 11.66
N THR A 122 -4.19 19.41 10.73
CA THR A 122 -5.16 18.33 10.99
C THR A 122 -4.46 17.01 11.35
N ILE A 123 -3.41 16.63 10.62
CA ILE A 123 -2.64 15.42 10.90
C ILE A 123 -1.96 15.49 12.27
N GLU A 124 -1.38 16.63 12.62
CA GLU A 124 -0.68 16.82 13.91
C GLU A 124 -1.64 16.76 15.11
N ASN A 125 -2.93 17.08 14.94
CA ASN A 125 -3.94 16.89 16.00
C ASN A 125 -4.14 15.43 16.38
N ASN A 126 -3.74 14.48 15.53
CA ASN A 126 -3.83 13.05 15.80
C ASN A 126 -2.52 12.45 16.34
N ARG A 127 -1.49 13.27 16.60
CA ARG A 127 -0.23 12.79 17.17
C ARG A 127 -0.44 12.37 18.63
N THR A 128 0.00 11.17 18.97
CA THR A 128 -0.13 10.60 20.30
C THR A 128 1.14 10.80 21.14
N ALA A 129 0.99 10.66 22.47
CA ALA A 129 2.08 10.87 23.42
C ALA A 129 3.25 9.88 23.24
N ASP A 130 2.97 8.71 22.68
CA ASP A 130 3.96 7.67 22.35
C ASP A 130 4.76 7.97 21.07
N GLY A 131 4.50 9.10 20.39
CA GLY A 131 5.25 9.57 19.22
C GLY A 131 4.64 9.21 17.86
N GLY A 132 3.70 8.26 17.83
CA GLY A 132 2.95 7.86 16.64
C GLY A 132 1.76 8.76 16.34
N TYR A 133 0.85 8.26 15.50
CA TYR A 133 -0.43 8.89 15.18
C TYR A 133 -1.60 7.92 15.38
N ALA A 134 -2.67 8.42 15.97
CA ALA A 134 -3.93 7.71 16.07
C ALA A 134 -4.77 7.85 14.78
N LYS A 135 -5.81 7.02 14.64
CA LYS A 135 -6.77 7.10 13.54
C LYS A 135 -7.66 8.36 13.61
N SER A 136 -7.90 8.87 14.80
CA SER A 136 -8.69 10.08 15.06
C SER A 136 -8.18 10.78 16.32
N SER A 137 -8.64 12.01 16.55
CA SER A 137 -8.28 12.83 17.72
C SER A 137 -8.77 12.25 19.05
N GLU A 138 -9.73 11.33 19.02
CA GLU A 138 -10.21 10.59 20.20
C GLU A 138 -9.31 9.39 20.54
N GLY A 139 -8.42 8.99 19.63
CA GLY A 139 -7.55 7.84 19.83
C GLY A 139 -6.39 8.13 20.78
N ALA A 140 -6.29 7.36 21.87
CA ALA A 140 -5.25 7.54 22.87
C ALA A 140 -3.90 6.90 22.51
N LEU A 141 -3.86 5.99 21.53
CA LEU A 141 -2.69 5.19 21.18
C LEU A 141 -2.31 5.37 19.72
N GLY A 142 -1.00 5.46 19.47
CA GLY A 142 -0.47 5.51 18.11
C GLY A 142 -0.64 4.17 17.41
N SER A 143 -0.97 4.23 16.12
CA SER A 143 -1.08 3.09 15.22
C SER A 143 0.12 3.07 14.28
N THR A 144 0.73 1.90 14.11
CA THR A 144 1.87 1.72 13.19
C THR A 144 1.47 2.02 11.76
N TYR A 145 0.34 1.45 11.30
CA TYR A 145 -0.18 1.72 9.97
C TYR A 145 -0.52 3.19 9.76
N GLN A 146 -1.21 3.84 10.70
CA GLN A 146 -1.55 5.26 10.57
C GLN A 146 -0.33 6.15 10.54
N SER A 147 0.69 5.85 11.36
CA SER A 147 1.94 6.60 11.38
C SER A 147 2.69 6.47 10.06
N PHE A 148 2.66 5.30 9.43
CA PHE A 148 3.18 5.08 8.09
C PHE A 148 2.40 5.86 7.03
N MET A 149 1.06 5.84 7.05
CA MET A 149 0.23 6.63 6.14
C MET A 149 0.52 8.12 6.24
N VAL A 150 0.63 8.64 7.46
CA VAL A 150 1.03 10.03 7.71
C VAL A 150 2.39 10.34 7.08
N ALA A 151 3.39 9.50 7.29
CA ALA A 151 4.72 9.73 6.71
C ALA A 151 4.72 9.76 5.18
N LEU A 152 3.87 8.95 4.53
CA LEU A 152 3.65 9.01 3.08
C LEU A 152 2.93 10.31 2.66
N THR A 153 1.96 10.79 3.44
CA THR A 153 1.30 12.07 3.19
C THR A 153 2.27 13.24 3.28
N TYR A 154 3.17 13.25 4.28
CA TYR A 154 4.28 14.22 4.35
C TYR A 154 5.13 14.17 3.07
N GLU A 155 5.52 12.96 2.65
CA GLU A 155 6.36 12.76 1.46
C GLU A 155 5.68 13.28 0.18
N LEU A 156 4.40 12.95 -0.05
CA LEU A 156 3.63 13.40 -1.22
C LEU A 156 3.44 14.92 -1.27
N LEU A 157 3.34 15.57 -0.11
CA LEU A 157 3.20 17.03 0.00
C LEU A 157 4.55 17.76 0.07
N GLY A 158 5.66 17.06 -0.16
CA GLY A 158 7.01 17.62 -0.13
C GLY A 158 7.44 18.13 1.25
N GLN A 159 6.78 17.68 2.32
CA GLN A 159 7.05 18.08 3.69
C GLN A 159 7.99 17.09 4.39
N LYS A 160 8.75 17.59 5.37
CA LYS A 160 9.58 16.73 6.23
C LYS A 160 8.75 16.27 7.43
N LEU A 161 8.78 14.98 7.73
CA LEU A 161 8.15 14.44 8.94
C LEU A 161 8.81 15.06 10.19
N PRO A 162 8.06 15.77 11.05
CA PRO A 162 8.63 16.37 12.25
C PRO A 162 8.85 15.32 13.35
N ARG A 163 9.63 15.69 14.36
CA ARG A 163 9.93 14.84 15.54
C ARG A 163 10.44 13.43 15.18
N ARG A 164 11.31 13.34 14.16
CA ARG A 164 11.92 12.08 13.68
C ARG A 164 12.27 11.09 14.80
N ASN A 165 13.00 11.52 15.82
CA ASN A 165 13.46 10.61 16.88
C ASN A 165 12.31 10.04 17.73
N ALA A 166 11.24 10.79 17.94
CA ALA A 166 10.04 10.28 18.62
C ALA A 166 9.33 9.23 17.76
N MET A 167 9.28 9.41 16.44
CA MET A 167 8.73 8.41 15.52
C MET A 167 9.59 7.13 15.49
N VAL A 168 10.92 7.26 15.50
CA VAL A 168 11.82 6.10 15.56
C VAL A 168 11.62 5.34 16.88
N GLN A 169 11.58 6.04 18.02
CA GLN A 169 11.33 5.40 19.31
C GLN A 169 9.95 4.73 19.36
N PHE A 170 8.91 5.40 18.84
CA PHE A 170 7.57 4.83 18.71
C PHE A 170 7.64 3.47 18.00
N LEU A 171 8.32 3.39 16.85
CA LEU A 171 8.44 2.16 16.07
C LEU A 171 9.22 1.08 16.82
N PHE A 172 10.33 1.42 17.47
CA PHE A 172 11.08 0.46 18.29
C PHE A 172 10.19 -0.13 19.39
N ASP A 173 9.35 0.69 20.04
CA ASP A 173 8.40 0.21 21.05
C ASP A 173 7.25 -0.65 20.48
N ARG A 174 7.13 -0.76 19.14
CA ARG A 174 6.18 -1.65 18.43
C ARG A 174 6.77 -3.00 18.07
N GLN A 175 8.08 -3.20 18.17
CA GLN A 175 8.68 -4.52 17.94
C GLN A 175 8.34 -5.49 19.08
N ARG A 176 8.26 -6.78 18.80
CA ARG A 176 8.04 -7.84 19.79
C ARG A 176 9.16 -8.87 19.74
N ASP A 177 9.21 -9.72 20.76
CA ASP A 177 10.20 -10.82 20.88
C ASP A 177 10.13 -11.82 19.71
N ASP A 178 9.04 -11.83 18.94
CA ASP A 178 8.92 -12.62 17.69
C ASP A 178 9.61 -11.94 16.49
N GLY A 179 10.27 -10.80 16.69
CA GLY A 179 11.04 -10.04 15.71
C GLY A 179 10.23 -9.07 14.85
N GLY A 180 8.91 -9.27 14.76
CA GLY A 180 8.03 -8.41 13.98
C GLY A 180 7.54 -7.18 14.76
N PHE A 181 6.64 -6.42 14.13
CA PHE A 181 6.00 -5.26 14.73
C PHE A 181 4.48 -5.45 14.87
N VAL A 182 3.91 -4.77 15.87
CA VAL A 182 2.46 -4.74 16.12
C VAL A 182 1.83 -3.43 15.66
N GLU A 183 0.50 -3.46 15.49
CA GLU A 183 -0.28 -2.29 15.10
C GLU A 183 -0.45 -1.28 16.24
N ILE A 184 -0.71 -1.76 17.47
CA ILE A 184 -0.86 -0.93 18.68
C ILE A 184 -0.13 -1.57 19.87
N ALA A 185 0.32 -0.74 20.82
CA ALA A 185 1.15 -1.19 21.95
C ALA A 185 0.60 -2.38 22.77
N PRO A 186 -0.71 -2.52 23.05
CA PRO A 186 -1.21 -3.64 23.85
C PRO A 186 -1.11 -5.02 23.17
N MET A 187 -0.90 -5.09 21.86
CA MET A 187 -0.78 -6.36 21.13
C MET A 187 0.50 -7.08 21.53
N LYS A 188 0.42 -8.41 21.65
CA LYS A 188 1.55 -9.26 22.06
C LYS A 188 2.24 -10.00 20.92
N ARG A 189 1.61 -10.07 19.76
CA ARG A 189 2.11 -10.82 18.59
C ARG A 189 2.07 -9.94 17.37
N SER A 190 3.14 -10.01 16.61
CA SER A 190 3.36 -9.20 15.43
C SER A 190 2.51 -9.64 14.26
N GLY A 191 2.36 -8.75 13.28
CA GLY A 191 1.69 -9.04 12.02
C GLY A 191 2.56 -8.63 10.83
N THR A 192 2.34 -9.26 9.69
CA THR A 192 3.09 -9.01 8.45
C THR A 192 2.92 -7.57 7.97
N ASN A 193 1.69 -7.05 7.97
CA ASN A 193 1.43 -5.69 7.49
C ASN A 193 1.97 -4.58 8.42
N PRO A 194 1.77 -4.64 9.75
CA PRO A 194 2.43 -3.68 10.66
C PRO A 194 3.95 -3.76 10.60
N THR A 195 4.53 -4.95 10.44
CA THR A 195 5.98 -5.15 10.22
C THR A 195 6.46 -4.45 8.96
N ALA A 196 5.77 -4.65 7.83
CA ALA A 196 6.12 -3.98 6.57
C ALA A 196 6.02 -2.45 6.67
N ALA A 197 4.97 -1.94 7.31
CA ALA A 197 4.78 -0.51 7.54
C ALA A 197 5.90 0.09 8.41
N ALA A 198 6.26 -0.59 9.51
CA ALA A 198 7.34 -0.17 10.39
C ALA A 198 8.69 -0.16 9.66
N VAL A 199 9.02 -1.21 8.91
CA VAL A 199 10.27 -1.30 8.14
C VAL A 199 10.35 -0.21 7.08
N ALA A 200 9.28 0.00 6.31
CA ALA A 200 9.24 1.06 5.31
C ALA A 200 9.50 2.44 5.94
N LEU A 201 8.87 2.70 7.10
CA LEU A 201 9.05 3.96 7.82
C LEU A 201 10.46 4.09 8.43
N LEU A 202 10.99 3.06 9.07
CA LEU A 202 12.38 3.05 9.60
C LEU A 202 13.40 3.30 8.48
N ARG A 203 13.19 2.70 7.30
CA ARG A 203 14.02 2.97 6.11
C ARG A 203 13.92 4.42 5.66
N GLN A 204 12.70 4.96 5.53
CA GLN A 204 12.49 6.36 5.16
C GLN A 204 13.17 7.33 6.15
N LEU A 205 13.20 6.95 7.42
CA LEU A 205 13.84 7.72 8.49
C LEU A 205 15.36 7.46 8.60
N ASN A 206 15.94 6.56 7.80
CA ASN A 206 17.33 6.09 7.93
C ASN A 206 17.64 5.63 9.36
N ALA A 207 16.79 4.75 9.90
CA ALA A 207 16.86 4.25 11.27
C ALA A 207 16.70 2.72 11.36
N ILE A 208 16.89 2.01 10.25
CA ILE A 208 16.92 0.55 10.26
C ILE A 208 18.34 0.07 10.57
N GLU A 209 18.48 -0.64 11.68
CA GLU A 209 19.73 -1.22 12.16
C GLU A 209 19.81 -2.71 11.76
N SER A 210 21.01 -3.30 11.78
CA SER A 210 21.23 -4.66 11.29
C SER A 210 20.52 -5.72 12.13
N ASP A 211 20.49 -5.53 13.45
CA ASP A 211 19.76 -6.39 14.40
C ASP A 211 18.25 -6.37 14.14
N ILE A 212 17.66 -5.19 13.96
CA ILE A 212 16.25 -5.04 13.60
C ILE A 212 15.95 -5.73 12.26
N ALA A 213 16.84 -5.57 11.27
CA ALA A 213 16.68 -6.23 9.98
C ALA A 213 16.72 -7.76 10.12
N ASP A 214 17.65 -8.30 10.90
CA ASP A 214 17.77 -9.74 11.15
C ASP A 214 16.54 -10.30 11.87
N ASP A 215 16.04 -9.60 12.89
CA ASP A 215 14.82 -9.97 13.63
C ASP A 215 13.59 -9.99 12.72
N VAL A 216 13.42 -8.97 11.89
CA VAL A 216 12.32 -8.92 10.91
C VAL A 216 12.41 -10.07 9.93
N LEU A 217 13.60 -10.41 9.45
CA LEU A 217 13.79 -11.54 8.54
C LEU A 217 13.50 -12.89 9.23
N GLY A 218 13.80 -13.01 10.53
CA GLY A 218 13.37 -14.11 11.37
C GLY A 218 11.84 -14.22 11.41
N PHE A 219 11.16 -13.13 11.79
CA PHE A 219 9.70 -13.06 11.80
C PHE A 219 9.08 -13.42 10.44
N LEU A 220 9.60 -12.85 9.36
CA LEU A 220 9.10 -13.12 8.01
C LEU A 220 9.28 -14.58 7.60
N THR A 221 10.31 -15.27 8.11
CA THR A 221 10.49 -16.72 7.92
C THR A 221 9.37 -17.50 8.60
N ASP A 222 8.93 -17.07 9.79
CA ASP A 222 7.88 -17.75 10.57
C ASP A 222 6.47 -17.56 9.98
N VAL A 223 6.23 -16.48 9.24
CA VAL A 223 4.93 -16.21 8.59
C VAL A 223 4.89 -16.66 7.12
N VAL A 224 5.90 -17.36 6.61
CA VAL A 224 5.82 -18.03 5.31
C VAL A 224 4.82 -19.18 5.39
N SER A 225 3.83 -19.18 4.50
CA SER A 225 2.87 -20.28 4.35
C SER A 225 3.42 -21.38 3.44
N THR A 226 3.06 -22.63 3.74
CA THR A 226 3.30 -23.78 2.86
C THR A 226 2.56 -23.67 1.53
N GLU A 227 1.51 -22.84 1.46
CA GLU A 227 0.75 -22.57 0.23
C GLU A 227 1.57 -21.81 -0.82
N GLY A 228 2.60 -21.07 -0.41
CA GLY A 228 3.44 -20.27 -1.32
C GLY A 228 3.26 -18.75 -1.19
N GLY A 229 2.60 -18.27 -0.13
CA GLY A 229 2.49 -16.85 0.21
C GLY A 229 2.88 -16.57 1.67
N PHE A 230 2.57 -15.36 2.17
CA PHE A 230 2.77 -15.00 3.57
C PHE A 230 1.42 -14.96 4.31
N GLN A 231 1.43 -15.42 5.56
CA GLN A 231 0.32 -15.32 6.50
C GLN A 231 0.24 -13.91 7.08
N ALA A 232 -0.94 -13.50 7.54
CA ALA A 232 -1.10 -12.21 8.22
C ALA A 232 -0.37 -12.13 9.58
N ASN A 233 -0.26 -13.27 10.27
CA ASN A 233 0.52 -13.49 11.49
C ASN A 233 0.59 -15.00 11.78
N THR A 234 1.39 -15.39 12.77
CA THR A 234 1.64 -16.80 13.14
C THR A 234 0.42 -17.60 13.65
N ARG A 235 -0.77 -16.98 13.79
CA ARG A 235 -2.02 -17.67 14.14
C ARG A 235 -2.95 -17.90 12.96
N ILE A 236 -2.72 -17.23 11.83
CA ILE A 236 -3.55 -17.37 10.64
C ILE A 236 -2.91 -18.45 9.76
N PRO A 237 -3.55 -19.61 9.57
CA PRO A 237 -2.90 -20.76 8.94
C PRO A 237 -2.85 -20.67 7.40
N PHE A 238 -3.33 -19.56 6.82
CA PHE A 238 -3.46 -19.37 5.39
C PHE A 238 -2.77 -18.09 4.93
N ALA A 239 -2.26 -18.10 3.71
CA ALA A 239 -1.72 -16.91 3.06
C ALA A 239 -2.84 -16.05 2.45
N ASP A 240 -2.58 -14.74 2.38
CA ASP A 240 -3.46 -13.77 1.70
C ASP A 240 -2.66 -12.82 0.80
N GLY A 241 -3.33 -12.20 -0.17
CA GLY A 241 -2.67 -11.36 -1.18
C GLY A 241 -2.00 -10.12 -0.61
N LEU A 242 -2.59 -9.47 0.40
CA LEU A 242 -2.04 -8.28 1.02
C LEU A 242 -0.77 -8.62 1.81
N SER A 243 -0.83 -9.60 2.71
CA SER A 243 0.31 -10.05 3.52
C SER A 243 1.43 -10.59 2.63
N THR A 244 1.09 -11.28 1.54
CA THR A 244 2.10 -11.76 0.58
C THR A 244 2.79 -10.62 -0.15
N PHE A 245 2.05 -9.60 -0.59
CA PHE A 245 2.66 -8.42 -1.23
C PHE A 245 3.60 -7.68 -0.28
N THR A 246 3.15 -7.37 0.94
CA THR A 246 3.91 -6.57 1.91
C THR A 246 5.08 -7.36 2.49
N GLY A 247 4.90 -8.64 2.80
CA GLY A 247 5.96 -9.55 3.26
C GLY A 247 7.04 -9.74 2.21
N LEU A 248 6.65 -10.00 0.95
CA LEU A 248 7.59 -10.12 -0.16
C LEU A 248 8.37 -8.82 -0.38
N LEU A 249 7.69 -7.67 -0.44
CA LEU A 249 8.34 -6.38 -0.59
C LEU A 249 9.38 -6.16 0.51
N THR A 250 8.98 -6.35 1.76
CA THR A 250 9.83 -6.15 2.95
C THR A 250 11.05 -7.08 2.93
N ALA A 251 10.86 -8.37 2.65
CA ALA A 251 11.96 -9.32 2.55
C ALA A 251 12.97 -8.92 1.47
N GLN A 252 12.48 -8.58 0.27
CA GLN A 252 13.35 -8.18 -0.83
C GLN A 252 14.08 -6.86 -0.55
N ASP A 253 13.42 -5.93 0.14
CA ASP A 253 13.96 -4.66 0.58
C ASP A 253 15.09 -4.87 1.60
N LEU A 254 14.96 -5.83 2.51
CA LEU A 254 16.01 -6.26 3.44
C LEU A 254 17.01 -7.24 2.83
N GLY A 255 16.98 -7.44 1.51
CA GLY A 255 17.96 -8.22 0.77
C GLY A 255 17.73 -9.74 0.76
N ARG A 256 16.64 -10.25 1.35
CA ARG A 256 16.29 -11.68 1.32
C ARG A 256 15.28 -11.98 0.21
N ARG A 257 15.68 -12.85 -0.71
CA ARG A 257 14.85 -13.32 -1.84
C ARG A 257 14.59 -14.83 -1.83
N ASP A 258 15.14 -15.50 -0.83
CA ASP A 258 15.19 -16.95 -0.66
C ASP A 258 14.19 -17.47 0.38
N LEU A 259 13.45 -16.58 1.07
CA LEU A 259 12.41 -16.99 2.03
C LEU A 259 11.33 -17.86 1.36
N LEU A 260 10.99 -17.55 0.10
CA LEU A 260 10.08 -18.31 -0.73
C LEU A 260 10.62 -18.37 -2.15
N SER A 261 10.52 -19.55 -2.77
CA SER A 261 10.85 -19.71 -4.19
C SER A 261 9.92 -18.84 -5.06
N PRO A 262 10.44 -18.07 -6.03
CA PRO A 262 9.62 -17.34 -6.98
C PRO A 262 8.57 -18.21 -7.68
N ASP A 263 8.92 -19.46 -8.02
CA ASP A 263 8.00 -20.39 -8.68
C ASP A 263 6.84 -20.81 -7.76
N LYS A 264 7.09 -20.95 -6.46
CA LYS A 264 6.05 -21.26 -5.48
C LYS A 264 5.07 -20.10 -5.34
N ILE A 265 5.59 -18.87 -5.23
CA ILE A 265 4.76 -17.67 -5.14
C ILE A 265 3.95 -17.50 -6.43
N LEU A 266 4.58 -17.64 -7.59
CA LEU A 266 3.91 -17.52 -8.88
C LEU A 266 2.80 -18.57 -9.04
N ASN A 267 3.08 -19.83 -8.70
CA ASN A 267 2.09 -20.90 -8.76
C ASN A 267 0.91 -20.63 -7.83
N TRP A 268 1.18 -20.21 -6.58
CA TRP A 268 0.12 -19.88 -5.64
C TRP A 268 -0.72 -18.70 -6.10
N VAL A 269 -0.11 -17.57 -6.48
CA VAL A 269 -0.83 -16.39 -6.98
C VAL A 269 -1.68 -16.75 -8.20
N SER A 270 -1.11 -17.47 -9.16
CA SER A 270 -1.80 -17.79 -10.43
C SER A 270 -2.93 -18.82 -10.27
N SER A 271 -2.83 -19.73 -9.30
CA SER A 271 -3.83 -20.78 -9.08
C SER A 271 -4.86 -20.45 -8.00
N SER A 272 -4.47 -19.63 -7.02
CA SER A 272 -5.26 -19.35 -5.82
C SER A 272 -5.83 -17.95 -5.76
N LEU A 273 -5.23 -16.93 -6.41
CA LEU A 273 -5.73 -15.55 -6.33
C LEU A 273 -6.17 -14.97 -7.69
N GLU A 274 -5.48 -15.30 -8.77
CA GLU A 274 -5.78 -14.76 -10.09
C GLU A 274 -7.06 -15.36 -10.68
N LEU A 275 -7.93 -14.52 -11.23
CA LEU A 275 -9.13 -15.00 -11.93
C LEU A 275 -8.95 -14.99 -13.46
N PRO A 276 -9.48 -16.00 -14.19
CA PRO A 276 -9.43 -16.05 -15.65
C PRO A 276 -10.06 -14.84 -16.34
N SER A 277 -11.07 -14.22 -15.71
CA SER A 277 -11.75 -13.00 -16.17
C SER A 277 -10.92 -11.73 -15.99
N GLY A 278 -9.75 -11.81 -15.37
CA GLY A 278 -9.01 -10.64 -14.88
C GLY A 278 -9.34 -10.34 -13.43
N GLY A 279 -8.49 -9.49 -12.83
CA GLY A 279 -8.48 -9.21 -11.40
C GLY A 279 -7.98 -10.35 -10.52
N PHE A 280 -7.90 -10.06 -9.22
CA PHE A 280 -7.48 -10.98 -8.17
C PHE A 280 -8.44 -10.92 -7.00
N ARG A 281 -8.63 -12.05 -6.32
CA ARG A 281 -9.33 -12.15 -5.04
C ARG A 281 -8.35 -12.05 -3.87
N GLY A 282 -8.86 -11.81 -2.66
CA GLY A 282 -8.01 -11.58 -1.48
C GLY A 282 -7.41 -12.83 -0.87
N ALA A 283 -8.22 -13.88 -0.79
CA ALA A 283 -7.81 -15.20 -0.34
C ALA A 283 -8.47 -16.30 -1.18
N SER A 284 -8.02 -17.54 -1.01
CA SER A 284 -8.45 -18.69 -1.82
C SER A 284 -9.95 -19.01 -1.70
N TRP A 285 -10.60 -18.64 -0.60
CA TRP A 285 -12.03 -18.84 -0.37
C TRP A 285 -12.93 -17.76 -0.97
N ASP A 286 -12.38 -16.61 -1.33
CA ASP A 286 -13.13 -15.55 -1.99
C ASP A 286 -13.53 -15.99 -3.42
N GLN A 287 -14.67 -15.50 -3.90
CA GLN A 287 -15.23 -15.91 -5.20
C GLN A 287 -15.09 -14.85 -6.29
N GLN A 288 -14.86 -13.60 -5.90
CA GLN A 288 -14.86 -12.46 -6.81
C GLN A 288 -13.52 -11.74 -6.78
N ALA A 289 -13.14 -11.19 -7.92
CA ALA A 289 -12.03 -10.26 -7.98
C ALA A 289 -12.43 -8.94 -7.30
N ASP A 290 -11.45 -8.33 -6.64
CA ASP A 290 -11.60 -7.08 -5.92
C ASP A 290 -10.51 -6.10 -6.41
N VAL A 291 -10.81 -4.81 -6.47
CA VAL A 291 -9.88 -3.79 -6.98
C VAL A 291 -8.63 -3.66 -6.12
N GLU A 292 -8.78 -3.63 -4.80
CA GLU A 292 -7.67 -3.55 -3.85
C GLU A 292 -6.78 -4.80 -3.98
N TYR A 293 -7.39 -6.00 -3.99
CA TYR A 293 -6.61 -7.22 -4.14
C TYR A 293 -6.01 -7.42 -5.53
N SER A 294 -6.61 -6.81 -6.56
CA SER A 294 -6.00 -6.75 -7.90
C SER A 294 -4.75 -5.89 -7.92
N PHE A 295 -4.71 -4.80 -7.15
CA PHE A 295 -3.49 -4.03 -6.93
C PHE A 295 -2.41 -4.89 -6.25
N TYR A 296 -2.73 -5.61 -5.17
CA TYR A 296 -1.75 -6.46 -4.48
C TYR A 296 -1.27 -7.63 -5.36
N GLY A 297 -2.17 -8.29 -6.10
CA GLY A 297 -1.82 -9.37 -7.02
C GLY A 297 -0.86 -8.93 -8.12
N LEU A 298 -1.15 -7.79 -8.77
CA LEU A 298 -0.23 -7.16 -9.72
C LEU A 298 1.08 -6.72 -9.05
N GLY A 299 1.01 -6.24 -7.81
CA GLY A 299 2.18 -5.93 -7.00
C GLY A 299 3.10 -7.13 -6.79
N ILE A 300 2.55 -8.29 -6.39
CA ILE A 300 3.31 -9.53 -6.21
C ILE A 300 3.95 -9.95 -7.53
N LEU A 301 3.17 -10.00 -8.61
CA LEU A 301 3.68 -10.34 -9.93
C LEU A 301 4.82 -9.38 -10.34
N GLY A 302 4.63 -8.07 -10.19
CA GLY A 302 5.67 -7.08 -10.47
C GLY A 302 6.95 -7.31 -9.65
N LEU A 303 6.83 -7.63 -8.36
CA LEU A 303 8.00 -7.90 -7.50
C LEU A 303 8.73 -9.20 -7.84
N LEU A 304 8.03 -10.22 -8.33
CA LEU A 304 8.65 -11.47 -8.78
C LEU A 304 9.50 -11.28 -10.03
N PHE A 305 9.00 -10.50 -10.98
CA PHE A 305 9.64 -10.31 -12.29
C PHE A 305 10.52 -9.07 -12.38
N ALA A 306 10.54 -8.21 -11.36
CA ALA A 306 11.48 -7.10 -11.27
C ALA A 306 12.92 -7.64 -11.12
N THR A 307 13.68 -7.60 -12.23
CA THR A 307 15.13 -7.75 -12.19
C THR A 307 15.76 -6.63 -11.34
N ARG A 308 16.90 -6.93 -10.71
CA ARG A 308 17.65 -5.94 -9.93
C ARG A 308 18.00 -4.71 -10.76
#